data_AF-A0A5N3P7Y8-F1
#
_entry.id   AF-A0A5N3P7Y8-F1
#
_cell.length_a   1.000
_cell.length_b   1.000
_cell.length_c   1.000
_cell.angle_alpha   90.00
_cell.angle_beta   90.00
_cell.angle_gamma   90.00
#
_symmetry.space_group_name_H-M   'P 1'
#
loop_
_entity.id
_entity.type
_entity.pdbx_description
1 polymer ?
#
loop_
_entity_poly.entity_id
_entity_poly.type
_entity_poly.pdbx_seq_one_letter_code
_entity_poly.pdbx_strand_id
1 'polypeptide(L)'
;MPPDLNLDLIGALTGFSVGTLDGRDAMMVIEIAANAEDFAQGIRHKMPVAMTPERARELGEALLMAAAAANMGDAPSYAVN
;
A
#
# COMPACT_ATOMS: atom_id res chain seq x y z
N MET A 1 -21.57 -8.57 -10.06
CA MET A 1 -20.24 -8.91 -10.61
C MET A 1 -19.24 -8.21 -9.71
N PRO A 2 -18.33 -8.91 -9.02
CA PRO A 2 -17.29 -8.20 -8.30
C PRO A 2 -16.41 -7.47 -9.33
N PRO A 3 -15.88 -6.28 -9.03
CA PRO A 3 -14.96 -5.62 -9.96
C PRO A 3 -13.72 -6.51 -10.10
N ASP A 4 -13.42 -6.87 -11.35
CA ASP A 4 -12.17 -7.53 -11.73
C ASP A 4 -11.02 -6.60 -11.35
N LEU A 5 -10.43 -6.84 -10.18
CA LEU A 5 -9.19 -6.21 -9.74
C LEU A 5 -8.09 -6.66 -10.71
N ASN A 6 -7.87 -5.86 -11.74
CA ASN A 6 -6.72 -6.02 -12.62
C ASN A 6 -5.45 -5.72 -11.81
N LEU A 7 -4.81 -6.78 -11.29
CA LEU A 7 -3.60 -6.71 -10.47
C LEU A 7 -2.39 -6.15 -11.23
N ASP A 8 -2.46 -6.04 -12.57
CA ASP A 8 -1.43 -5.39 -13.39
C ASP A 8 -1.51 -3.85 -13.31
N LEU A 9 -2.62 -3.29 -12.83
CA LEU A 9 -2.71 -1.92 -12.36
C LEU A 9 -2.63 -1.94 -10.84
N ILE A 10 -1.40 -1.97 -10.31
CA ILE A 10 -1.19 -1.74 -8.87
C ILE A 10 -1.67 -0.32 -8.57
N GLY A 11 -2.84 -0.21 -7.96
CA GLY A 11 -3.36 1.06 -7.49
C GLY A 11 -2.36 1.72 -6.55
N ALA A 12 -2.11 3.02 -6.74
CA ALA A 12 -1.14 3.71 -5.92
C ALA A 12 -1.65 3.80 -4.48
N LEU A 13 -0.88 3.29 -3.52
CA LEU A 13 -1.11 3.54 -2.09
C LEU A 13 -0.86 5.02 -1.83
N THR A 14 -1.93 5.77 -1.59
CA THR A 14 -1.87 7.23 -1.42
C THR A 14 -1.90 7.68 0.03
N GLY A 15 -2.39 6.81 0.91
CA GLY A 15 -2.46 7.06 2.34
C GLY A 15 -2.83 5.80 3.10
N PHE A 16 -2.51 5.77 4.38
CA PHE A 16 -3.03 4.76 5.29
C PHE A 16 -3.21 5.37 6.68
N SER A 17 -4.15 4.83 7.44
CA SER A 17 -4.30 5.14 8.86
C SER A 17 -4.43 3.85 9.65
N VAL A 18 -3.82 3.80 10.84
CA VAL A 18 -3.82 2.62 11.70
C VAL A 18 -4.41 3.01 13.05
N GLY A 19 -5.32 2.17 13.55
CA GLY A 19 -5.84 2.21 14.91
C GLY A 19 -5.87 0.81 15.51
N THR A 20 -6.22 0.74 16.80
CA THR A 20 -6.47 -0.53 17.47
C THR A 20 -7.98 -0.72 17.67
N LEU A 21 -8.46 -1.93 17.40
CA LEU A 21 -9.82 -2.35 17.75
C LEU A 21 -9.72 -3.12 19.07
N ASP A 22 -10.39 -2.59 20.11
CA ASP A 22 -10.49 -3.20 21.43
C ASP A 22 -9.15 -3.58 22.12
N GLY A 23 -8.04 -2.96 21.67
CA GLY A 23 -6.69 -3.18 22.20
C GLY A 23 -6.07 -4.54 21.85
N ARG A 24 -6.72 -5.35 21.01
CA ARG A 24 -6.25 -6.69 20.62
C ARG A 24 -5.98 -6.82 19.13
N ASP A 25 -6.76 -6.14 18.31
CA ASP A 25 -6.65 -6.20 16.87
C ASP A 25 -6.18 -4.85 16.31
N ALA A 26 -5.51 -4.89 15.18
CA ALA A 26 -5.16 -3.70 14.42
C ALA A 26 -6.21 -3.48 13.33
N MET A 27 -6.66 -2.24 13.20
CA MET A 27 -7.51 -1.81 12.10
C MET A 27 -6.75 -0.81 11.26
N MET A 28 -6.57 -1.14 9.98
CA MET A 28 -5.93 -0.27 9.00
C MET A 28 -6.95 0.18 7.97
N VAL A 29 -6.96 1.45 7.63
CA VAL A 29 -7.68 1.96 6.46
C VAL A 29 -6.65 2.32 5.41
N ILE A 30 -6.71 1.64 4.27
CA ILE A 30 -5.84 1.87 3.11
C ILE A 30 -6.57 2.79 2.14
N GLU A 31 -5.91 3.85 1.68
CA GLU A 31 -6.41 4.74 0.64
C GLU A 31 -5.68 4.48 -0.67
N ILE A 32 -6.41 4.02 -1.68
CA ILE A 32 -5.86 3.59 -2.96
C ILE A 32 -6.49 4.42 -4.09
N ALA A 33 -5.68 4.83 -5.06
CA ALA A 33 -6.19 5.24 -6.37
C ALA A 33 -6.19 4.00 -7.27
N ALA A 34 -7.34 3.56 -7.77
CA ALA A 34 -7.46 2.27 -8.47
C ALA A 34 -6.75 2.27 -9.84
N ASN A 35 -6.51 3.45 -10.40
CA ASN A 35 -5.79 3.65 -11.65
C ASN A 35 -5.14 5.04 -11.70
N ALA A 36 -4.38 5.31 -12.77
CA ALA A 36 -3.66 6.58 -12.94
C ALA A 36 -4.60 7.79 -13.12
N GLU A 37 -5.78 7.59 -13.71
CA GLU A 37 -6.79 8.64 -13.87
C GLU A 37 -7.40 9.02 -12.50
N ASP A 38 -7.78 8.03 -11.70
CA ASP A 38 -8.21 8.21 -10.31
C ASP A 38 -7.14 8.97 -9.51
N PHE A 39 -5.86 8.63 -9.73
CA PHE A 39 -4.76 9.31 -9.07
C PHE A 39 -4.73 10.80 -9.43
N ALA A 40 -4.76 11.11 -10.72
CA ALA A 40 -4.71 12.48 -11.26
C ALA A 40 -5.94 13.32 -10.90
N GLN A 41 -7.13 12.71 -10.84
CA GLN A 41 -8.38 13.37 -10.46
C GLN A 41 -8.58 13.48 -8.94
N GLY A 42 -7.65 12.93 -8.14
CA GLY A 42 -7.75 12.93 -6.68
C GLY A 42 -8.82 12.00 -6.12
N ILE A 43 -9.30 11.03 -6.92
CA ILE A 43 -10.26 10.00 -6.49
C ILE A 43 -9.52 8.98 -5.62
N ARG A 44 -10.08 8.69 -4.45
CA ARG A 44 -9.48 7.79 -3.44
C ARG A 44 -10.51 6.79 -2.94
N HIS A 45 -10.14 5.52 -2.96
CA HIS A 45 -10.94 4.42 -2.45
C HIS A 45 -10.41 4.01 -1.07
N LYS A 46 -11.30 3.95 -0.08
CA LYS A 46 -10.95 3.55 1.29
C LYS A 46 -11.26 2.08 1.50
N MET A 47 -10.27 1.31 1.87
CA MET A 47 -10.40 -0.11 2.18
C MET A 47 -10.05 -0.35 3.66
N PRO A 48 -11.05 -0.58 4.53
CA PRO A 48 -10.80 -0.99 5.89
C PRO A 48 -10.37 -2.46 5.93
N VAL A 49 -9.30 -2.75 6.66
CA VAL A 49 -8.73 -4.08 6.87
C VAL A 49 -8.53 -4.27 8.37
N ALA A 50 -9.19 -5.28 8.92
CA ALA A 50 -8.91 -5.76 10.28
C ALA A 50 -7.87 -6.87 10.21
N MET A 51 -6.88 -6.83 11.08
CA MET A 51 -5.81 -7.82 11.15
C MET A 51 -5.27 -7.98 12.56
N THR A 52 -4.64 -9.14 12.83
CA THR A 52 -3.97 -9.36 14.12
C THR A 52 -2.70 -8.50 14.22
N PRO A 53 -2.19 -8.24 15.44
CA PRO A 53 -0.96 -7.48 15.64
C PRO A 53 0.25 -8.06 14.90
N GLU A 54 0.35 -9.38 14.81
CA GLU A 54 1.45 -10.07 14.13
C GLU A 54 1.43 -9.77 12.62
N ARG A 55 0.25 -9.80 12.01
CA ARG A 55 0.07 -9.48 10.59
C ARG A 55 0.31 -8.00 10.29
N ALA A 56 -0.06 -7.11 11.21
CA ALA A 56 0.25 -5.69 11.08
C ALA A 56 1.78 -5.45 11.08
N ARG A 57 2.52 -6.15 11.96
CA ARG A 57 3.99 -6.09 11.97
C ARG A 57 4.60 -6.58 10.67
N GLU A 58 4.19 -7.77 10.20
CA GLU A 58 4.68 -8.34 8.94
C GLU A 58 4.44 -7.41 7.74
N LEU A 59 3.25 -6.80 7.66
CA LEU A 59 2.93 -5.83 6.61
C LEU A 59 3.83 -4.60 6.69
N GLY A 60 4.07 -4.06 7.89
CA GLY A 60 4.96 -2.92 8.08
C GLY A 60 6.40 -3.21 7.62
N GLU A 61 6.92 -4.39 7.94
CA GLU A 61 8.25 -4.84 7.50
C GLU A 61 8.34 -4.96 5.97
N ALA A 62 7.31 -5.53 5.34
CA ALA A 62 7.24 -5.63 3.88
C ALA A 62 7.23 -4.26 3.20
N LEU A 63 6.47 -3.30 3.74
CA LEU A 63 6.41 -1.93 3.22
C LEU A 63 7.75 -1.20 3.35
N LEU A 64 8.47 -1.37 4.47
CA LEU A 64 9.80 -0.80 4.66
C LEU A 64 10.81 -1.36 3.65
N MET A 65 10.79 -2.67 3.40
CA MET A 65 11.65 -3.28 2.39
C MET A 65 11.33 -2.77 0.98
N ALA A 66 10.05 -2.64 0.63
CA ALA A 66 9.63 -2.10 -0.66
C ALA A 66 10.09 -0.64 -0.84
N ALA A 67 9.95 0.20 0.20
CA ALA A 67 10.44 1.58 0.18
C ALA A 67 11.97 1.66 0.03
N ALA A 68 12.71 0.81 0.74
CA ALA A 68 14.16 0.72 0.60
C ALA A 68 14.59 0.33 -0.81
N ALA A 69 13.92 -0.67 -1.41
CA ALA A 69 14.19 -1.10 -2.79
C ALA A 69 13.87 0.01 -3.81
N ALA A 70 12.76 0.73 -3.65
CA ALA A 70 12.42 1.87 -4.50
C ALA A 70 13.47 2.98 -4.41
N ASN A 71 13.93 3.32 -3.20
CA ASN A 71 14.98 4.32 -2.99
C ASN A 71 16.35 3.87 -3.54
N MET A 72 16.65 2.56 -3.55
CA MET A 72 17.86 2.02 -4.19
C MET A 72 17.78 2.06 -5.72
N GLY A 73 16.58 1.93 -6.31
CA GLY A 73 16.34 2.08 -7.75
C GLY A 73 16.40 3.53 -8.24
N ASP A 74 16.29 4.51 -7.34
CA ASP A 74 16.46 5.95 -7.62
C ASP A 74 17.94 6.40 -7.56
N ALA A 75 18.86 5.49 -7.22
CA ALA A 75 20.26 5.68 -7.57
C ALA A 75 20.42 5.32 -9.06
N PRO A 76 20.79 6.28 -9.95
CA PRO A 76 21.08 5.94 -11.33
C PRO A 76 22.15 4.84 -11.34
N SER A 77 21.74 3.64 -11.77
CA SER A 77 22.63 2.51 -11.93
C SER A 77 23.51 2.80 -13.14
N TYR A 78 24.66 3.42 -12.90
CA TYR A 78 25.78 3.41 -13.84
C TYR A 78 26.53 2.08 -13.70
N ALA A 79 25.84 0.95 -13.85
CA ALA A 79 26.51 -0.31 -14.11
C ALA A 79 26.77 -0.39 -15.62
N VAL A 80 27.87 0.23 -16.05
CA VAL A 80 28.52 -0.08 -17.33
C VAL A 80 29.17 -1.47 -17.20
N ASN A 81 28.68 -2.40 -18.03
CA ASN A 81 29.20 -3.73 -18.42
C ASN A 81 30.19 -4.43 -17.47
#